data_AF-A0A842SD93-F1
#
_entry.id   AF-A0A842SD93-F1
#
_cell.length_a   1.000
_cell.length_b   1.000
_cell.length_c   1.000
_cell.angle_alpha   90.00
_cell.angle_beta   90.00
_cell.angle_gamma   90.00
#
_symmetry.space_group_name_H-M   'P 1'
#
loop_
_entity.id
_entity.type
_entity.pdbx_description
1 polymer ?
#
loop_
_entity_poly.entity_id
_entity_poly.type
_entity_poly.pdbx_seq_one_letter_code
_entity_poly.pdbx_strand_id
1 'polypeptide(L)'
;MKKIILVFSVITFLLLFIFSSLLFFDELKLINNRITGAAELDTAVIIINVSSAVCSSNFSQGYNLVSIPCVPKPAPVSEVLESVEENIVSIHHYVPSSADPWKTYNPELPSWAVQDLTEIDRKKSYWLNLDSNVTFQLNSSTASPNYIYTKQGWNMIGYPTLTPVEIGEALVSINQSYDILYSYNTLNNSWEEYTWNSSKSSEQNIINMTPYTGYWIKMLRNETLLIDW
;
A
#
# COMPACT_ATOMS: atom_id res chain seq x y z
N MET A 1 50.42 -5.65 54.06
CA MET A 1 49.33 -6.30 53.29
C MET A 1 48.22 -5.35 52.86
N LYS A 2 47.51 -4.64 53.76
CA LYS A 2 46.36 -3.78 53.39
C LYS A 2 46.65 -2.69 52.33
N LYS A 3 47.82 -2.04 52.35
CA LYS A 3 48.20 -1.02 51.34
C LYS A 3 48.39 -1.59 49.93
N ILE A 4 48.90 -2.82 49.80
CA ILE A 4 49.14 -3.47 48.50
C ILE A 4 47.82 -3.86 47.85
N ILE A 5 46.86 -4.36 48.65
CA ILE A 5 45.52 -4.73 48.19
C ILE A 5 44.76 -3.49 47.71
N LEU A 6 44.88 -2.36 48.42
CA LEU A 6 44.23 -1.10 48.03
C LEU A 6 44.78 -0.57 46.69
N VAL A 7 46.11 -0.62 46.51
CA VAL A 7 46.76 -0.19 45.25
C VAL A 7 46.33 -1.08 44.08
N PHE A 8 46.29 -2.40 44.27
CA PHE A 8 45.81 -3.32 43.24
C PHE A 8 44.36 -3.03 42.86
N SER A 9 43.47 -2.85 43.84
CA SER A 9 42.05 -2.56 43.61
C SER A 9 41.83 -1.25 42.85
N VAL A 10 42.61 -0.20 43.15
CA VAL A 10 42.54 1.09 42.45
C VAL A 10 43.00 0.95 41.00
N ILE A 11 44.08 0.19 40.76
CA ILE A 11 44.58 -0.07 39.41
C ILE A 11 43.57 -0.87 38.58
N THR A 12 42.93 -1.89 39.17
CA THR A 12 41.90 -2.67 38.47
C THR A 12 40.69 -1.81 38.13
N PHE A 13 40.27 -0.91 39.02
CA PHE A 13 39.15 0.01 38.76
C PHE A 13 39.49 1.02 37.65
N LEU A 14 40.72 1.55 37.64
CA LEU A 14 41.21 2.44 36.58
C LEU A 14 41.27 1.72 35.22
N LEU A 15 41.75 0.47 35.19
CA LEU A 15 41.80 -0.33 33.97
C LEU A 15 40.39 -0.64 33.44
N LEU A 16 39.45 -0.98 34.32
CA LEU A 16 38.04 -1.21 33.95
C LEU A 16 37.38 0.07 33.42
N PHE A 17 37.67 1.23 34.04
CA PHE A 17 37.14 2.52 33.58
C PHE A 17 37.72 2.94 32.22
N ILE A 18 39.01 2.70 31.99
CA ILE A 18 39.64 2.93 30.69
C ILE A 18 39.04 2.00 29.64
N PHE A 19 38.87 0.71 29.94
CA PHE A 19 38.30 -0.26 29.02
C PHE A 19 36.82 0.04 28.70
N SER A 20 36.01 0.43 29.70
CA SER A 20 34.62 0.85 29.47
C SER A 20 34.54 2.13 28.65
N SER A 21 35.45 3.09 28.87
CA SER A 21 35.50 4.32 28.07
C SER A 21 35.87 4.03 26.61
N LEU A 22 36.82 3.12 26.36
CA LEU A 22 37.24 2.72 25.01
C LEU A 22 36.11 2.02 24.23
N LEU A 23 35.34 1.15 24.89
CA LEU A 23 34.15 0.52 24.29
C LEU A 23 33.03 1.55 24.00
N PHE A 24 32.87 2.56 24.85
CA PHE A 24 31.90 3.65 24.63
C PHE A 24 32.26 4.57 23.44
N PHE A 25 33.55 4.72 23.13
CA PHE A 25 33.98 5.59 22.02
C PHE A 25 33.82 4.94 20.64
N ASP A 26 33.80 3.61 20.52
CA ASP A 26 33.52 2.96 19.24
C ASP A 26 32.01 2.98 18.89
N GLU A 27 31.10 2.96 19.88
CA GLU A 27 29.67 3.23 19.61
C GLU A 27 29.41 4.70 19.22
N LEU A 28 30.16 5.65 19.77
CA LEU A 28 30.06 7.07 19.38
C LEU A 28 30.63 7.38 17.99
N LYS A 29 31.43 6.48 17.39
CA LYS A 29 31.86 6.63 15.98
C LYS A 29 30.74 6.36 14.98
N LEU A 30 29.67 5.67 15.37
CA LEU A 30 28.50 5.43 14.53
C LEU A 30 27.43 6.53 14.61
N ILE A 31 27.61 7.55 15.47
CA ILE A 31 26.69 8.70 15.58
C ILE A 31 27.23 9.95 14.85
N ASN A 32 28.35 9.82 14.11
CA ASN A 32 28.80 10.87 13.21
C ASN A 32 28.27 10.64 11.79
N ASN A 33 26.95 10.72 11.63
CA ASN A 33 26.39 11.17 10.35
C ASN A 33 26.70 12.66 10.19
N ARG A 34 27.99 13.01 10.08
CA ARG A 34 28.36 14.25 9.44
C ARG A 34 28.17 13.99 7.95
N ILE A 35 27.13 14.60 7.39
CA ILE A 35 26.99 14.75 5.94
C ILE A 35 28.18 15.62 5.51
N THR A 36 29.30 14.99 5.13
CA THR A 36 30.53 15.68 4.71
C THR A 36 30.75 15.65 3.20
N GLY A 37 29.69 15.43 2.42
CA GLY A 37 29.70 15.66 0.99
C GLY A 37 28.83 16.86 0.67
N ALA A 38 29.26 17.73 -0.26
CA ALA A 38 28.33 18.55 -1.02
C ALA A 38 27.50 17.60 -1.91
N ALA A 39 26.52 16.96 -1.30
CA ALA A 39 25.44 16.30 -2.00
C ALA A 39 24.25 17.25 -1.88
N GLU A 40 23.75 17.74 -3.01
CA GLU A 40 22.42 18.32 -3.06
C GLU A 40 21.46 17.18 -2.70
N LEU A 41 20.99 17.19 -1.46
CA LEU A 41 19.93 16.31 -1.02
C LEU A 41 18.63 17.06 -1.29
N ASP A 42 17.93 16.69 -2.36
CA ASP A 42 16.58 17.18 -2.61
C ASP A 42 15.66 16.64 -1.52
N THR A 43 15.49 17.42 -0.44
CA THR A 43 14.49 17.13 0.58
C THR A 43 13.14 17.65 0.09
N ALA A 44 12.27 16.74 -0.32
CA ALA A 44 10.87 17.06 -0.58
C ALA A 44 10.04 16.90 0.71
N VAL A 45 9.30 17.94 1.10
CA VAL A 45 8.24 17.83 2.10
C VAL A 45 6.95 17.47 1.37
N ILE A 46 6.41 16.28 1.65
CA ILE A 46 5.09 15.88 1.14
C ILE A 46 4.04 16.28 2.18
N ILE A 47 3.18 17.23 1.83
CA ILE A 47 2.02 17.59 2.65
C ILE A 47 0.89 16.65 2.26
N ILE A 48 0.39 15.87 3.22
CA ILE A 48 -0.78 15.00 3.03
C ILE A 48 -2.00 15.75 3.55
N ASN A 49 -2.90 16.10 2.64
CA ASN A 49 -4.20 16.64 2.98
C ASN A 49 -5.14 15.49 3.33
N VAL A 50 -5.75 15.55 4.51
CA VAL A 50 -6.72 14.56 4.98
C VAL A 50 -8.06 15.24 5.18
N SER A 51 -9.10 14.70 4.56
CA SER A 51 -10.45 15.26 4.57
C SER A 51 -11.44 14.20 5.00
N SER A 52 -12.26 14.50 6.02
CA SER A 52 -13.32 13.59 6.46
C SER A 52 -14.26 13.24 5.31
N ALA A 53 -14.63 11.98 5.22
CA ALA A 53 -15.46 11.45 4.16
C ALA A 53 -16.37 10.33 4.67
N VAL A 54 -17.55 10.23 4.06
CA VAL A 54 -18.46 9.10 4.23
C VAL A 54 -18.38 8.29 2.95
N CYS A 55 -17.72 7.14 3.01
CA CYS A 55 -17.64 6.19 1.91
C CYS A 55 -18.86 5.28 1.92
N SER A 56 -19.48 5.09 0.76
CA SER A 56 -20.57 4.15 0.56
C SER A 56 -20.57 3.62 -0.86
N SER A 57 -20.72 2.31 -1.02
CA SER A 57 -20.80 1.64 -2.32
C SER A 57 -21.62 0.36 -2.20
N ASN A 58 -22.21 -0.09 -3.31
CA ASN A 58 -22.88 -1.38 -3.37
C ASN A 58 -21.94 -2.40 -4.02
N PHE A 59 -21.78 -3.55 -3.38
CA PHE A 59 -21.05 -4.68 -3.93
C PHE A 59 -22.00 -5.86 -4.15
N SER A 60 -21.78 -6.58 -5.24
CA SER A 60 -22.67 -7.68 -5.63
C SER A 60 -22.17 -9.00 -5.04
N GLN A 61 -23.05 -9.98 -4.92
CA GLN A 61 -22.67 -11.36 -4.61
C GLN A 61 -21.61 -11.86 -5.59
N GLY A 62 -20.66 -12.66 -5.09
CA GLY A 62 -19.53 -13.17 -5.86
C GLY A 62 -18.32 -12.24 -5.84
N TYR A 63 -17.44 -12.39 -6.83
CA TYR A 63 -16.18 -11.64 -6.92
C TYR A 63 -16.38 -10.22 -7.45
N ASN A 64 -15.99 -9.23 -6.66
CA ASN A 64 -15.90 -7.84 -7.04
C ASN A 64 -14.44 -7.41 -7.06
N LEU A 65 -14.00 -6.73 -8.13
CA LEU A 65 -12.68 -6.10 -8.16
C LEU A 65 -12.81 -4.67 -7.66
N VAL A 66 -12.41 -4.44 -6.41
CA VAL A 66 -12.70 -3.19 -5.68
C VAL A 66 -11.46 -2.46 -5.21
N SER A 67 -11.62 -1.18 -4.92
CA SER A 67 -10.67 -0.37 -4.13
C SER A 67 -11.41 0.39 -3.03
N ILE A 68 -10.76 0.82 -1.96
CA ILE A 68 -11.43 1.51 -0.84
C ILE A 68 -10.78 2.88 -0.61
N PRO A 69 -11.32 3.99 -1.17
CA PRO A 69 -10.64 5.29 -1.18
C PRO A 69 -10.58 5.99 0.19
N CYS A 70 -11.55 5.79 1.10
CA CYS A 70 -11.58 6.44 2.43
C CYS A 70 -10.67 5.78 3.48
N VAL A 71 -9.44 5.43 3.10
CA VAL A 71 -8.45 4.80 3.98
C VAL A 71 -7.17 5.66 3.96
N PRO A 72 -7.04 6.65 4.88
CA PRO A 72 -5.99 7.68 4.81
C PRO A 72 -4.58 7.11 5.05
N LYS A 73 -4.50 5.96 5.71
CA LYS A 73 -3.32 5.11 5.88
C LYS A 73 -3.78 3.66 5.90
N PRO A 74 -2.91 2.68 5.57
CA PRO A 74 -3.27 1.27 5.71
C PRO A 74 -3.88 0.98 7.08
N ALA A 75 -4.98 0.23 7.09
CA ALA A 75 -5.76 -0.07 8.28
C ALA A 75 -6.25 -1.53 8.24
N PRO A 76 -6.49 -2.16 9.41
CA PRO A 76 -6.91 -3.56 9.48
C PRO A 76 -8.15 -3.86 8.64
N VAL A 77 -8.18 -5.05 8.02
CA VAL A 77 -9.34 -5.53 7.22
C VAL A 77 -10.64 -5.46 8.04
N SER A 78 -10.60 -5.92 9.29
CA SER A 78 -11.76 -5.94 10.20
C SER A 78 -12.28 -4.55 10.55
N GLU A 79 -11.44 -3.51 10.53
CA GLU A 79 -11.86 -2.13 10.76
C GLU A 79 -12.46 -1.53 9.49
N VAL A 80 -11.79 -1.74 8.35
CA VAL A 80 -12.19 -1.12 7.09
C VAL A 80 -13.46 -1.72 6.53
N LEU A 81 -13.67 -3.03 6.68
CA LEU A 81 -14.79 -3.77 6.09
C LEU A 81 -15.82 -4.24 7.13
N GLU A 82 -15.82 -3.68 8.34
CA GLU A 82 -16.75 -4.03 9.43
C GLU A 82 -18.21 -4.07 8.97
N SER A 83 -18.64 -3.09 8.16
CA SER A 83 -20.05 -2.98 7.72
C SER A 83 -20.52 -4.12 6.80
N VAL A 84 -19.61 -4.94 6.28
CA VAL A 84 -19.91 -6.06 5.36
C VAL A 84 -19.26 -7.36 5.81
N GLU A 85 -18.66 -7.40 7.00
CA GLU A 85 -17.82 -8.52 7.47
C GLU A 85 -18.55 -9.87 7.42
N GLU A 86 -19.83 -9.89 7.82
CA GLU A 86 -20.66 -11.11 7.85
C GLU A 86 -20.86 -11.75 6.47
N ASN A 87 -20.62 -11.01 5.38
CA ASN A 87 -20.83 -11.47 4.02
C ASN A 87 -19.53 -11.79 3.27
N ILE A 88 -18.37 -11.57 3.89
CA ILE A 88 -17.07 -11.80 3.25
C ILE A 88 -16.78 -13.30 3.23
N VAL A 89 -16.62 -13.86 2.04
CA VAL A 89 -16.13 -15.24 1.86
C VAL A 89 -14.60 -15.25 1.82
N SER A 90 -14.02 -14.35 1.02
CA SER A 90 -12.58 -14.21 0.91
C SER A 90 -12.18 -12.87 0.29
N ILE A 91 -10.96 -12.43 0.58
CA ILE A 91 -10.36 -11.24 -0.03
C ILE A 91 -9.00 -11.62 -0.57
N HIS A 92 -8.68 -11.18 -1.78
CA HIS A 92 -7.37 -11.43 -2.38
C HIS A 92 -6.74 -10.17 -2.96
N HIS A 93 -5.42 -10.03 -2.80
CA HIS A 93 -4.63 -8.97 -3.41
C HIS A 93 -3.36 -9.57 -4.05
N TYR A 94 -2.99 -9.10 -5.23
CA TYR A 94 -1.78 -9.52 -5.93
C TYR A 94 -0.62 -8.55 -5.70
N VAL A 95 0.49 -9.08 -5.21
CA VAL A 95 1.76 -8.40 -4.99
C VAL A 95 2.75 -8.80 -6.09
N PRO A 96 3.09 -7.88 -7.01
CA PRO A 96 4.02 -8.18 -8.10
C PRO A 96 5.42 -8.51 -7.58
N SER A 97 6.12 -9.37 -8.33
CA SER A 97 7.52 -9.77 -8.05
C SER A 97 7.76 -10.49 -6.71
N SER A 98 6.71 -10.87 -5.99
CA SER A 98 6.80 -11.75 -4.82
C SER A 98 6.85 -13.21 -5.24
N ALA A 99 7.62 -14.04 -4.53
CA ALA A 99 7.61 -15.51 -4.70
C ALA A 99 6.27 -16.13 -4.31
N ASP A 100 5.55 -15.46 -3.41
CA ASP A 100 4.17 -15.75 -3.04
C ASP A 100 3.32 -14.48 -3.27
N PRO A 101 2.79 -14.29 -4.49
CA PRO A 101 2.22 -13.02 -4.90
C PRO A 101 0.79 -12.80 -4.41
N TRP A 102 0.04 -13.86 -4.12
CA TRP A 102 -1.32 -13.70 -3.64
C TRP A 102 -1.33 -13.51 -2.13
N LYS A 103 -2.03 -12.47 -1.67
CA LYS A 103 -2.32 -12.21 -0.26
C LYS A 103 -3.79 -12.40 -0.03
N THR A 104 -4.16 -13.17 0.99
CA THR A 104 -5.51 -13.65 1.24
C THR A 104 -6.02 -13.29 2.63
N TYR A 105 -7.30 -13.00 2.72
CA TYR A 105 -8.02 -12.94 3.98
C TYR A 105 -9.24 -13.86 3.87
N ASN A 106 -9.44 -14.71 4.88
CA ASN A 106 -10.64 -15.54 5.00
C ASN A 106 -11.17 -15.47 6.45
N PRO A 107 -12.34 -14.84 6.69
CA PRO A 107 -12.87 -14.65 8.03
C PRO A 107 -13.35 -15.96 8.70
N GLU A 108 -13.58 -17.03 7.94
CA GLU A 108 -13.97 -18.34 8.49
C GLU A 108 -12.79 -19.13 9.07
N LEU A 109 -11.55 -18.68 8.85
CA LEU A 109 -10.40 -19.33 9.44
C LEU A 109 -10.38 -19.13 10.96
N PRO A 110 -9.93 -20.14 11.74
CA PRO A 110 -9.78 -20.00 13.17
C PRO A 110 -8.88 -18.80 13.55
N SER A 111 -9.14 -18.16 14.69
CA SER A 111 -8.41 -16.95 15.12
C SER A 111 -6.90 -17.12 15.32
N TRP A 112 -6.41 -18.37 15.42
CA TRP A 112 -4.98 -18.70 15.50
C TRP A 112 -4.32 -18.84 14.13
N ALA A 113 -5.09 -18.89 13.04
CA ALA A 113 -4.57 -18.96 11.68
C ALA A 113 -4.00 -17.60 11.29
N VAL A 114 -2.76 -17.60 10.80
CA VAL A 114 -2.09 -16.39 10.31
C VAL A 114 -2.64 -16.05 8.94
N GLN A 115 -3.27 -14.88 8.81
CA GLN A 115 -3.69 -14.29 7.55
C GLN A 115 -2.51 -13.52 6.94
N ASP A 116 -2.34 -13.57 5.63
CA ASP A 116 -1.30 -12.85 4.90
C ASP A 116 -1.77 -11.50 4.35
N LEU A 117 -3.08 -11.31 4.18
CA LEU A 117 -3.70 -10.00 3.99
C LEU A 117 -4.34 -9.49 5.28
N THR A 118 -3.64 -8.57 5.96
CA THR A 118 -4.10 -8.01 7.26
C THR A 118 -4.64 -6.59 7.17
N GLU A 119 -4.30 -5.85 6.10
CA GLU A 119 -4.62 -4.42 5.97
C GLU A 119 -5.17 -4.08 4.58
N ILE A 120 -6.09 -3.12 4.55
CA ILE A 120 -6.57 -2.44 3.36
C ILE A 120 -5.81 -1.13 3.17
N ASP A 121 -5.37 -0.86 1.94
CA ASP A 121 -4.72 0.40 1.52
C ASP A 121 -5.48 0.94 0.30
N ARG A 122 -5.87 2.21 0.34
CA ARG A 122 -6.59 2.88 -0.76
C ARG A 122 -5.88 2.84 -2.11
N LYS A 123 -4.57 2.67 -2.11
CA LYS A 123 -3.73 2.59 -3.34
C LYS A 123 -3.77 1.21 -4.00
N LYS A 124 -4.31 0.20 -3.32
CA LYS A 124 -4.39 -1.18 -3.78
C LYS A 124 -5.82 -1.53 -4.19
N SER A 125 -5.95 -2.55 -5.02
CA SER A 125 -7.24 -3.20 -5.30
C SER A 125 -7.28 -4.62 -4.75
N TYR A 126 -8.50 -5.11 -4.58
CA TYR A 126 -8.83 -6.35 -3.91
C TYR A 126 -9.90 -7.08 -4.71
N TRP A 127 -9.76 -8.40 -4.83
CA TRP A 127 -10.86 -9.27 -5.16
C TRP A 127 -11.64 -9.56 -3.88
N LEU A 128 -12.81 -8.95 -3.76
CA LEU A 128 -13.73 -9.14 -2.64
C LEU A 128 -14.81 -10.14 -3.06
N ASN A 129 -14.76 -11.35 -2.51
CA ASN A 129 -15.76 -12.39 -2.74
C ASN A 129 -16.82 -12.34 -1.65
N LEU A 130 -18.07 -12.18 -2.05
CA LEU A 130 -19.21 -12.02 -1.14
C LEU A 130 -20.24 -13.14 -1.32
N ASP A 131 -20.88 -13.54 -0.22
CA ASP A 131 -21.96 -14.53 -0.23
C ASP A 131 -23.32 -13.94 -0.63
N SER A 132 -23.49 -12.62 -0.54
CA SER A 132 -24.70 -11.88 -0.89
C SER A 132 -24.39 -10.44 -1.36
N ASN A 133 -25.41 -9.74 -1.87
CA ASN A 133 -25.28 -8.32 -2.22
C ASN A 133 -25.24 -7.48 -0.94
N VAL A 134 -24.31 -6.53 -0.85
CA VAL A 134 -24.12 -5.69 0.35
C VAL A 134 -24.01 -4.21 0.01
N THR A 135 -24.33 -3.37 0.98
CA THR A 135 -24.01 -1.94 0.96
C THR A 135 -22.86 -1.70 1.92
N PHE A 136 -21.67 -1.46 1.37
CA PHE A 136 -20.49 -1.06 2.12
C PHE A 136 -20.63 0.37 2.62
N GLN A 137 -20.23 0.61 3.88
CA GLN A 137 -20.19 1.94 4.50
C GLN A 137 -18.96 2.10 5.38
N LEU A 138 -18.30 3.25 5.28
CA LEU A 138 -17.15 3.60 6.12
C LEU A 138 -17.10 5.10 6.39
N ASN A 139 -17.17 5.47 7.66
CA ASN A 139 -16.97 6.86 8.11
C ASN A 139 -15.50 7.07 8.47
N SER A 140 -14.75 7.73 7.59
CA SER A 140 -13.30 7.90 7.73
C SER A 140 -12.85 9.18 7.02
N SER A 141 -11.76 9.13 6.26
CA SER A 141 -11.21 10.26 5.52
C SER A 141 -10.50 9.81 4.25
N THR A 142 -10.43 10.70 3.27
CA THR A 142 -9.57 10.54 2.10
C THR A 142 -8.23 11.22 2.36
N ALA A 143 -7.21 10.87 1.56
CA ALA A 143 -5.90 11.50 1.62
C ALA A 143 -5.34 11.76 0.22
N SER A 144 -4.71 12.93 0.04
CA SER A 144 -4.04 13.37 -1.20
C SER A 144 -2.74 14.12 -0.87
N PRO A 145 -1.66 14.05 -1.67
CA PRO A 145 -1.53 13.31 -2.93
C PRO A 145 -1.34 11.80 -2.74
N ASN A 146 -1.53 11.05 -3.82
CA ASN A 146 -1.40 9.60 -3.85
C ASN A 146 -0.30 9.17 -4.81
N TYR A 147 0.69 8.45 -4.28
CA TYR A 147 1.76 7.84 -5.06
C TYR A 147 1.60 6.32 -5.04
N ILE A 148 1.23 5.75 -6.19
CA ILE A 148 1.05 4.32 -6.39
C ILE A 148 2.28 3.77 -7.12
N TYR A 149 3.12 3.04 -6.39
CA TYR A 149 4.32 2.42 -6.94
C TYR A 149 3.96 1.14 -7.68
N THR A 150 4.30 1.10 -8.97
CA THR A 150 4.03 -0.05 -9.84
C THR A 150 5.34 -0.72 -10.27
N LYS A 151 5.28 -2.02 -10.51
CA LYS A 151 6.38 -2.83 -11.03
C LYS A 151 6.12 -3.21 -12.47
N GLN A 152 7.17 -3.41 -13.26
CA GLN A 152 7.05 -4.02 -14.58
C GLN A 152 6.26 -5.33 -14.50
N GLY A 153 5.32 -5.54 -15.44
CA GLY A 153 4.38 -6.66 -15.41
C GLY A 153 3.03 -6.28 -14.79
N TRP A 154 2.30 -7.28 -14.31
CA TRP A 154 0.96 -7.09 -13.76
C TRP A 154 0.98 -6.46 -12.37
N ASN A 155 0.06 -5.54 -12.10
CA ASN A 155 -0.16 -4.91 -10.79
C ASN A 155 -1.66 -4.81 -10.53
N MET A 156 -2.06 -4.93 -9.25
CA MET A 156 -3.40 -4.61 -8.77
C MET A 156 -3.39 -3.24 -8.09
N ILE A 157 -3.97 -2.24 -8.75
CA ILE A 157 -4.01 -0.86 -8.25
C ILE A 157 -5.45 -0.44 -7.93
N GLY A 158 -5.60 0.38 -6.89
CA GLY A 158 -6.86 1.02 -6.54
C GLY A 158 -6.97 2.44 -7.07
N TYR A 159 -8.18 3.01 -7.00
CA TYR A 159 -8.42 4.42 -7.30
C TYR A 159 -8.67 5.19 -5.98
N PRO A 160 -7.67 5.95 -5.48
CA PRO A 160 -7.64 6.44 -4.10
C PRO A 160 -8.43 7.74 -3.88
N THR A 161 -9.30 8.14 -4.80
CA THR A 161 -10.11 9.37 -4.71
C THR A 161 -11.59 9.07 -4.88
N LEU A 162 -12.44 10.01 -4.48
CA LEU A 162 -13.90 9.90 -4.60
C LEU A 162 -14.46 10.56 -5.88
N THR A 163 -13.60 11.22 -6.65
CA THR A 163 -13.98 11.96 -7.85
C THR A 163 -13.61 11.14 -9.08
N PRO A 164 -14.57 10.66 -9.88
CA PRO A 164 -14.25 10.03 -11.16
C PRO A 164 -13.47 10.97 -12.07
N VAL A 165 -12.43 10.46 -12.74
CA VAL A 165 -11.62 11.22 -13.70
C VAL A 165 -11.44 10.42 -14.97
N GLU A 166 -11.39 11.11 -16.10
CA GLU A 166 -11.13 10.51 -17.41
C GLU A 166 -9.80 9.75 -17.39
N ILE A 167 -9.77 8.56 -18.00
CA ILE A 167 -8.66 7.63 -17.84
C ILE A 167 -7.31 8.17 -18.35
N GLY A 168 -7.30 8.95 -19.43
CA GLY A 168 -6.11 9.61 -19.95
C GLY A 168 -5.54 10.65 -18.99
N GLU A 169 -6.40 11.44 -18.35
CA GLU A 169 -6.02 12.36 -17.27
C GLU A 169 -5.55 11.60 -16.02
N ALA A 170 -6.29 10.57 -15.60
CA ALA A 170 -5.98 9.80 -14.41
C ALA A 170 -4.61 9.09 -14.48
N LEU A 171 -4.22 8.64 -15.68
CA LEU A 171 -2.97 7.90 -15.91
C LEU A 171 -1.85 8.76 -16.51
N VAL A 172 -1.99 10.09 -16.54
CA VAL A 172 -1.07 11.01 -17.23
C VAL A 172 0.38 10.87 -16.76
N SER A 173 0.60 10.63 -15.46
CA SER A 173 1.93 10.50 -14.86
C SER A 173 2.68 9.23 -15.27
N ILE A 174 1.97 8.22 -15.80
CA ILE A 174 2.55 6.97 -16.31
C ILE A 174 2.23 6.75 -17.79
N ASN A 175 1.93 7.83 -18.52
CA ASN A 175 1.55 7.76 -19.91
C ASN A 175 2.59 6.98 -20.73
N GLN A 176 2.12 6.08 -21.60
CA GLN A 176 2.96 5.18 -22.42
C GLN A 176 3.86 4.21 -21.64
N SER A 177 3.74 4.11 -20.31
CA SER A 177 4.48 3.16 -19.48
C SER A 177 3.69 1.88 -19.13
N TYR A 178 2.48 1.70 -19.67
CA TYR A 178 1.65 0.51 -19.52
C TYR A 178 1.18 -0.04 -20.89
N ASP A 179 0.80 -1.31 -20.94
CA ASP A 179 0.26 -2.01 -22.12
C ASP A 179 -1.27 -1.95 -22.12
N ILE A 180 -1.89 -2.35 -21.00
CA ILE A 180 -3.34 -2.51 -20.87
C ILE A 180 -3.80 -2.32 -19.42
N LEU A 181 -5.02 -1.82 -19.27
CA LEU A 181 -5.76 -1.72 -18.02
C LEU A 181 -7.04 -2.58 -18.13
N TYR A 182 -7.39 -3.27 -17.05
CA TYR A 182 -8.63 -4.03 -16.91
C TYR A 182 -9.37 -3.64 -15.63
N SER A 183 -10.70 -3.55 -15.70
CA SER A 183 -11.63 -3.60 -14.57
C SER A 183 -12.60 -4.75 -14.75
N TYR A 184 -13.24 -5.16 -13.65
CA TYR A 184 -14.21 -6.26 -13.66
C TYR A 184 -15.58 -5.77 -13.24
N ASN A 185 -16.59 -6.06 -14.06
CA ASN A 185 -17.98 -5.75 -13.79
C ASN A 185 -18.70 -7.00 -13.29
N THR A 186 -18.93 -7.06 -11.98
CA THR A 186 -19.58 -8.21 -11.33
C THR A 186 -21.00 -8.45 -11.82
N LEU A 187 -21.78 -7.39 -12.03
CA LEU A 187 -23.19 -7.48 -12.42
C LEU A 187 -23.37 -8.19 -13.76
N ASN A 188 -22.44 -7.93 -14.68
CA ASN A 188 -22.49 -8.44 -16.05
C ASN A 188 -21.54 -9.64 -16.26
N ASN A 189 -20.76 -10.00 -15.24
CA ASN A 189 -19.70 -11.00 -15.30
C ASN A 189 -18.76 -10.78 -16.50
N SER A 190 -18.32 -9.54 -16.68
CA SER A 190 -17.57 -9.10 -17.86
C SER A 190 -16.33 -8.28 -17.50
N TRP A 191 -15.32 -8.36 -18.36
CA TRP A 191 -14.14 -7.52 -18.30
C TRP A 191 -14.34 -6.26 -19.12
N GLU A 192 -13.92 -5.13 -18.57
CA GLU A 192 -13.79 -3.87 -19.29
C GLU A 192 -12.30 -3.57 -19.42
N GLU A 193 -11.91 -2.93 -20.53
CA GLU A 193 -10.50 -2.72 -20.83
C GLU A 193 -10.21 -1.36 -21.46
N TYR A 194 -8.96 -0.92 -21.31
CA TYR A 194 -8.41 0.27 -21.94
C TYR A 194 -6.96 0.03 -22.36
N THR A 195 -6.59 0.51 -23.54
CA THR A 195 -5.20 0.48 -24.03
C THR A 195 -4.79 1.84 -24.53
N TRP A 196 -3.55 2.27 -24.21
CA TRP A 196 -3.04 3.57 -24.65
C TRP A 196 -2.81 3.62 -26.17
N ASN A 197 -2.45 2.49 -26.78
CA ASN A 197 -2.39 2.34 -28.22
C ASN A 197 -3.59 1.52 -28.69
N SER A 198 -4.32 2.03 -29.65
CA SER A 198 -5.43 1.36 -30.33
C SER A 198 -4.97 0.17 -31.20
N SER A 199 -3.79 -0.39 -30.94
CA SER A 199 -3.23 -1.52 -31.70
C SER A 199 -3.79 -2.88 -31.23
N LYS A 200 -4.60 -2.90 -30.17
CA LYS A 200 -5.47 -4.03 -29.81
C LYS A 200 -6.91 -3.68 -30.17
N SER A 201 -7.65 -4.66 -30.67
CA SER A 201 -9.07 -4.59 -31.05
C SER A 201 -10.01 -4.48 -29.84
N SER A 202 -9.61 -3.73 -28.83
CA SER A 202 -10.32 -3.61 -27.57
C SER A 202 -11.48 -2.63 -27.70
N GLU A 203 -12.59 -2.91 -27.02
CA GLU A 203 -13.82 -2.10 -27.06
C GLU A 203 -13.63 -0.69 -26.45
N GLN A 204 -12.53 -0.46 -25.70
CA GLN A 204 -12.19 0.79 -24.98
C GLN A 204 -13.33 1.23 -24.05
N ASN A 205 -13.77 0.32 -23.19
CA ASN A 205 -14.97 0.52 -22.37
C ASN A 205 -14.70 1.24 -21.05
N ILE A 206 -13.44 1.33 -20.62
CA ILE A 206 -13.08 2.13 -19.45
C ILE A 206 -12.83 3.57 -19.90
N ILE A 207 -13.81 4.44 -19.65
CA ILE A 207 -13.73 5.88 -19.98
C ILE A 207 -13.15 6.66 -18.80
N ASN A 208 -13.52 6.28 -17.57
CA ASN A 208 -13.10 6.95 -16.34
C ASN A 208 -12.48 5.94 -15.38
N MET A 209 -11.50 6.38 -14.60
CA MET A 209 -11.20 5.74 -13.33
C MET A 209 -12.22 6.21 -12.28
N THR A 210 -12.85 5.27 -11.58
CA THR A 210 -13.98 5.52 -10.68
C THR A 210 -13.68 5.04 -9.27
N PRO A 211 -14.23 5.71 -8.23
CA PRO A 211 -14.12 5.22 -6.86
C PRO A 211 -14.71 3.83 -6.73
N TYR A 212 -14.19 3.08 -5.76
CA TYR A 212 -14.61 1.71 -5.44
C TYR A 212 -14.31 0.63 -6.48
N THR A 213 -13.78 1.01 -7.65
CA THR A 213 -13.33 0.06 -8.67
C THR A 213 -11.87 -0.27 -8.47
N GLY A 214 -11.53 -1.55 -8.58
CA GLY A 214 -10.15 -2.01 -8.64
C GLY A 214 -9.71 -2.23 -10.08
N TYR A 215 -8.41 -2.11 -10.32
CA TYR A 215 -7.85 -2.25 -11.66
C TYR A 215 -6.66 -3.21 -11.68
N TRP A 216 -6.58 -3.99 -12.74
CA TRP A 216 -5.36 -4.65 -13.17
C TRP A 216 -4.66 -3.79 -14.22
N ILE A 217 -3.39 -3.50 -14.01
CA ILE A 217 -2.57 -2.77 -14.98
C ILE A 217 -1.32 -3.57 -15.33
N LYS A 218 -1.04 -3.72 -16.62
CA LYS A 218 0.19 -4.34 -17.10
C LYS A 218 1.20 -3.26 -17.46
N MET A 219 2.18 -3.05 -16.61
CA MET A 219 3.24 -2.06 -16.81
C MET A 219 4.34 -2.59 -17.72
N LEU A 220 4.88 -1.72 -18.56
CA LEU A 220 6.04 -2.00 -19.42
C LEU A 220 7.37 -1.82 -18.68
N ARG A 221 7.38 -1.03 -17.60
CA ARG A 221 8.52 -0.74 -16.72
C ARG A 221 8.02 -0.32 -15.33
N ASN A 222 8.91 -0.29 -14.34
CA ASN A 222 8.58 0.26 -13.03
C ASN A 222 8.26 1.77 -13.15
N GLU A 223 7.20 2.22 -12.50
CA GLU A 223 6.77 3.63 -12.51
C GLU A 223 6.02 4.00 -11.23
N THR A 224 5.83 5.30 -11.02
CA THR A 224 4.96 5.83 -9.96
C THR A 224 3.78 6.57 -10.56
N LEU A 225 2.57 6.05 -10.33
CA LEU A 225 1.33 6.72 -10.67
C LEU A 225 0.99 7.76 -9.60
N LEU A 226 0.94 9.02 -10.01
CA LEU A 226 0.50 10.16 -9.21
C LEU A 226 -0.98 10.45 -9.48
N ILE A 227 -1.76 10.53 -8.39
CA ILE A 227 -3.14 11.00 -8.36
C ILE A 227 -3.27 12.01 -7.20
N ASP A 228 -3.46 13.30 -7.49
CA ASP A 228 -3.29 14.41 -6.52
C ASP A 228 -4.49 15.35 -6.35
N TRP A 229 -5.65 15.02 -6.94
CA TRP A 229 -6.90 15.80 -6.81
C TRP A 229 -7.88 15.24 -5.78
#